data_AF-A0A8B5WQA3-F1
#
_entry.id   AF-A0A8B5WQA3-F1
#
_cell.length_a   1.000
_cell.length_b   1.000
_cell.length_c   1.000
_cell.angle_alpha   90.00
_cell.angle_beta   90.00
_cell.angle_gamma   90.00
#
_symmetry.space_group_name_H-M   'P 1'
#
loop_
_entity.id
_entity.type
_entity.pdbx_description
1 polymer ?
#
loop_
_entity_poly.entity_id
_entity_poly.type
_entity_poly.pdbx_seq_one_letter_code
_entity_poly.pdbx_strand_id
1 'polypeptide(L)'
;AYSASLGGVYGDSSRPIPEAYRSAESEKRIAELRAVALELGATPNQVMLAWLIRSEPSVIPVCGPSSREHLEENVAALDIALDDSTLARLSGAGVMRSRHEEAKRTKDPTAK
;
A
#
# COMPACT_ATOMS: atom_id res chain seq x y z
N ALA A 1 6.58 -5.55 18.38
CA ALA A 1 5.88 -4.32 17.95
C ALA A 1 5.52 -4.47 16.48
N TYR A 2 4.26 -4.25 16.10
CA TYR A 2 3.86 -4.21 14.69
C TYR A 2 4.37 -2.89 14.11
N SER A 3 5.54 -2.90 13.47
CA SER A 3 6.10 -1.70 12.84
C SER A 3 5.49 -1.51 11.46
N ALA A 4 4.69 -0.45 11.26
CA ALA A 4 4.08 -0.12 9.97
C ALA A 4 5.10 0.02 8.83
N SER A 5 6.32 0.49 9.15
CA SER A 5 7.39 0.68 8.18
C SER A 5 8.20 -0.58 7.84
N LEU A 6 7.90 -1.73 8.47
CA LEU A 6 8.66 -2.98 8.34
C LEU A 6 10.19 -2.80 8.50
N GLY A 7 10.61 -1.94 9.44
CA GLY A 7 12.03 -1.63 9.62
C GLY A 7 12.63 -0.74 8.51
N GLY A 8 11.81 0.06 7.82
CA GLY A 8 12.24 1.02 6.81
C GLY A 8 12.32 0.46 5.39
N VAL A 9 11.83 -0.76 5.13
CA VAL A 9 11.87 -1.41 3.80
C VAL A 9 11.18 -0.59 2.70
N TYR A 10 10.18 0.22 3.07
CA TYR A 10 9.50 1.09 2.11
C TYR A 10 10.31 2.35 1.74
N GLY A 11 11.10 2.88 2.68
CA GLY A 11 11.94 4.06 2.44
C GLY A 11 13.31 3.72 1.83
N ASP A 12 13.78 2.48 2.02
CA ASP A 12 15.08 2.01 1.54
C ASP A 12 14.90 0.74 0.69
N SER A 13 14.95 0.89 -0.64
CA SER A 13 14.83 -0.24 -1.57
C SER A 13 16.01 -1.20 -1.56
N SER A 14 17.14 -0.83 -0.94
CA SER A 14 18.28 -1.74 -0.75
C SER A 14 18.03 -2.75 0.38
N ARG A 15 17.06 -2.47 1.28
CA ARG A 15 16.68 -3.39 2.35
C ARG A 15 15.75 -4.48 1.82
N PRO A 16 16.12 -5.76 1.95
CA PRO A 16 15.24 -6.84 1.56
C PRO A 16 14.05 -6.94 2.52
N ILE A 17 12.88 -7.28 1.97
CA ILE A 17 11.72 -7.68 2.77
C ILE A 17 12.11 -8.96 3.55
N PRO A 18 11.90 -9.01 4.89
CA PRO A 18 12.19 -10.20 5.66
C PRO A 18 11.37 -11.39 5.15
N GLU A 19 11.99 -12.57 5.12
CA GLU A 19 11.41 -13.78 4.52
C GLU A 19 10.01 -14.12 5.06
N ALA A 20 9.78 -13.91 6.36
CA ALA A 20 8.48 -14.13 7.00
C ALA A 20 7.32 -13.33 6.41
N TYR A 21 7.59 -12.24 5.68
CA TYR A 21 6.59 -11.39 5.03
C TYR A 21 6.61 -11.52 3.49
N ARG A 22 7.51 -12.34 2.94
CA ARG A 22 7.65 -12.52 1.50
C ARG A 22 6.57 -13.48 1.00
N SER A 23 5.82 -13.01 0.01
CA SER A 23 4.82 -13.81 -0.71
C SER A 23 4.57 -13.14 -2.07
N ALA A 24 4.04 -13.89 -3.04
CA ALA A 24 3.66 -13.32 -4.34
C ALA A 24 2.69 -12.13 -4.20
N GLU A 25 1.81 -12.17 -3.19
CA GLU A 25 0.87 -11.09 -2.92
C GLU A 25 1.54 -9.87 -2.28
N SER A 26 2.50 -10.07 -1.36
CA SER A 26 3.31 -8.99 -0.79
C SER A 26 4.17 -8.30 -1.85
N GLU A 27 4.75 -9.06 -2.78
CA GLU A 27 5.54 -8.51 -3.89
C GLU A 27 4.70 -7.64 -4.83
N LYS A 28 3.49 -8.10 -5.17
CA LYS A 28 2.53 -7.29 -5.95
C LYS A 28 2.16 -5.99 -5.25
N ARG A 29 1.88 -6.04 -3.94
CA ARG A 29 1.58 -4.84 -3.13
C ARG A 29 2.72 -3.84 -3.18
N ILE A 30 3.96 -4.32 -3.05
CA ILE A 30 5.15 -3.45 -3.05
C ILE A 30 5.41 -2.87 -4.45
N ALA A 31 5.20 -3.67 -5.51
CA ALA A 31 5.29 -3.17 -6.87
C ALA A 31 4.27 -2.05 -7.13
N GLU A 32 3.00 -2.26 -6.75
CA GLU A 32 1.95 -1.26 -6.90
C GLU A 32 2.24 0.01 -6.09
N LEU A 33 2.68 -0.15 -4.83
CA LEU A 33 3.06 0.98 -3.97
C LEU A 33 4.17 1.82 -4.62
N ARG A 34 5.19 1.18 -5.21
CA ARG A 34 6.29 1.87 -5.90
C ARG A 34 5.82 2.56 -7.17
N ALA A 35 4.90 1.95 -7.93
CA ALA A 35 4.32 2.57 -9.12
C ALA A 35 3.54 3.84 -8.77
N VAL A 36 2.65 3.77 -7.77
CA VAL A 36 1.89 4.94 -7.29
C VAL A 36 2.81 6.02 -6.75
N ALA A 37 3.85 5.65 -5.99
CA ALA A 37 4.84 6.61 -5.50
C ALA A 37 5.54 7.36 -6.65
N LEU A 38 5.90 6.65 -7.72
CA LEU A 38 6.48 7.26 -8.92
C LEU A 38 5.48 8.19 -9.63
N GLU A 39 4.22 7.77 -9.78
CA GLU A 39 3.14 8.58 -10.39
C GLU A 39 2.91 9.90 -9.63
N LEU A 40 2.99 9.85 -8.30
CA LEU A 40 2.74 11.01 -7.42
C LEU A 40 3.99 11.84 -7.12
N GLY A 41 5.18 11.42 -7.59
CA GLY A 41 6.45 12.08 -7.23
C GLY A 41 6.77 12.02 -5.74
N ALA A 42 6.29 10.99 -5.05
CA ALA A 42 6.43 10.77 -3.61
C ALA A 42 7.33 9.56 -3.31
N THR A 43 7.72 9.38 -2.06
CA THR A 43 8.38 8.14 -1.63
C THR A 43 7.36 7.02 -1.37
N PRO A 44 7.74 5.74 -1.53
CA PRO A 44 6.84 4.63 -1.19
C PRO A 44 6.42 4.63 0.29
N ASN A 45 7.29 5.10 1.19
CA ASN A 45 6.97 5.24 2.61
C ASN A 45 5.88 6.32 2.83
N GLN A 46 5.97 7.46 2.14
CA GLN A 46 4.94 8.48 2.21
C GLN A 46 3.58 7.98 1.69
N VAL A 47 3.57 7.30 0.54
CA VAL A 47 2.33 6.73 -0.01
C VAL A 47 1.72 5.68 0.93
N MET A 48 2.56 4.84 1.55
CA MET A 48 2.10 3.84 2.52
C MET A 48 1.46 4.49 3.74
N LEU A 49 2.08 5.53 4.30
CA LEU A 49 1.53 6.26 5.45
C LEU A 49 0.22 6.98 5.08
N ALA A 50 0.17 7.64 3.91
CA ALA A 50 -1.03 8.28 3.40
C ALA A 50 -2.17 7.27 3.19
N TRP A 51 -1.85 6.09 2.66
CA TRP A 51 -2.81 5.00 2.49
C TRP A 51 -3.36 4.50 3.83
N LEU A 52 -2.51 4.24 4.83
CA LEU A 52 -2.97 3.79 6.15
C LEU A 52 -3.95 4.77 6.82
N ILE A 53 -3.70 6.07 6.69
CA ILE A 53 -4.51 7.11 7.30
C ILE A 53 -5.86 7.26 6.58
N ARG A 54 -5.89 7.04 5.25
CA ARG A 54 -7.07 7.24 4.39
C ARG A 54 -7.83 5.95 4.06
N SER A 55 -7.27 4.78 4.31
CA SER A 55 -7.90 3.49 4.03
C SER A 55 -9.12 3.26 4.92
N GLU A 56 -9.96 2.30 4.56
CA GLU A 56 -11.09 1.87 5.38
C GLU A 56 -10.89 0.42 5.87
N PRO A 57 -10.84 0.17 7.19
CA PRO A 57 -10.83 1.16 8.27
C PRO A 57 -9.53 1.97 8.31
N SER A 58 -9.61 3.22 8.76
CA SER A 58 -8.45 4.11 8.87
C SER A 58 -7.58 3.70 10.06
N VAL A 59 -6.26 3.72 9.88
CA VAL A 59 -5.28 3.39 10.92
C VAL A 59 -4.36 4.59 11.14
N ILE A 60 -4.14 4.96 12.40
CA ILE A 60 -3.13 5.97 12.76
C ILE A 60 -1.80 5.23 13.01
N PRO A 61 -0.81 5.35 12.12
CA PRO A 61 0.46 4.66 12.29
C PRO A 61 1.28 5.30 13.43
N VAL A 62 1.79 4.47 14.34
CA VAL A 62 2.81 4.90 15.30
C VAL A 62 4.19 4.69 14.66
N CYS A 63 4.80 5.76 14.16
CA CYS A 63 6.14 5.74 13.57
C CYS A 63 7.17 6.34 14.53
N GLY A 64 8.33 5.69 14.64
CA GLY A 64 9.49 6.20 15.39
C GLY A 64 10.65 6.53 14.45
N PRO A 65 10.67 7.72 13.81
CA PRO A 65 11.78 8.11 12.95
C PRO A 65 13.06 8.27 13.79
N SER A 66 14.17 7.68 13.31
CA SER A 66 15.47 7.77 13.98
C SER A 66 16.35 8.92 13.47
N SER A 67 15.84 9.73 12.54
CA SER A 67 16.51 10.91 12.00
C SER A 67 15.49 12.00 11.68
N ARG A 68 15.99 13.24 11.52
CA ARG A 68 15.15 14.40 11.18
C ARG A 68 14.56 14.27 9.79
N GLU A 69 15.33 13.73 8.85
CA GLU A 69 14.94 13.52 7.46
C GLU A 69 13.75 12.54 7.37
N HIS A 70 13.78 11.43 8.11
CA HIS A 70 12.65 10.50 8.18
C HIS A 70 11.42 11.09 8.87
N LEU A 71 11.61 11.99 9.84
CA LEU A 71 10.49 12.70 10.45
C LEU A 71 9.83 13.63 9.43
N GLU A 72 10.61 14.41 8.70
CA GLU A 72 10.11 15.31 7.64
C GLU A 72 9.40 14.53 6.54
N GLU A 73 9.97 13.40 6.10
CA GLU A 73 9.35 12.50 5.13
C GLU A 73 8.00 11.98 5.64
N ASN A 74 7.94 11.49 6.89
CA ASN A 74 6.70 10.97 7.47
C ASN A 74 5.62 12.05 7.59
N VAL A 75 5.99 13.28 7.95
CA VAL A 75 5.05 14.40 8.06
C VAL A 75 4.51 14.81 6.70
N ALA A 76 5.38 14.86 5.67
CA ALA A 76 4.98 15.18 4.30
C ALA A 76 3.98 14.16 3.70
N ALA A 77 3.88 12.95 4.26
CA ALA A 77 2.85 11.98 3.86
C ALA A 77 1.42 12.48 4.09
N LEU A 78 1.21 13.40 5.05
CA LEU A 78 -0.11 13.97 5.36
C LEU A 78 -0.67 14.80 4.20
N ASP A 79 0.22 15.38 3.39
CA ASP A 79 -0.12 16.24 2.25
C ASP A 79 -0.40 15.43 0.97
N ILE A 80 -0.16 14.12 0.97
CA ILE A 80 -0.44 13.26 -0.19
C ILE A 80 -1.94 13.03 -0.32
N ALA A 81 -2.50 13.50 -1.44
CA ALA A 81 -3.85 13.19 -1.86
C ALA A 81 -3.87 11.88 -2.65
N LEU A 82 -4.54 10.88 -2.10
CA LEU A 82 -4.88 9.65 -2.81
C LEU A 82 -6.36 9.74 -3.22
N ASP A 83 -6.63 9.70 -4.52
CA ASP A 83 -8.00 9.62 -5.03
C ASP A 83 -8.59 8.21 -4.82
N ASP A 84 -9.90 8.08 -4.99
CA ASP A 84 -10.61 6.82 -4.75
C ASP A 84 -10.09 5.68 -5.62
N SER A 85 -9.66 6.00 -6.85
CA SER A 85 -9.05 5.05 -7.78
C SER A 85 -7.73 4.51 -7.23
N THR A 86 -6.86 5.39 -6.74
CA THR A 86 -5.56 5.04 -6.17
C THR A 86 -5.71 4.28 -4.86
N LEU A 87 -6.65 4.70 -4.00
CA LEU A 87 -6.99 3.98 -2.78
C LEU A 87 -7.48 2.55 -3.08
N ALA A 88 -8.32 2.38 -4.10
CA ALA A 88 -8.81 1.07 -4.53
C ALA A 88 -7.68 0.22 -5.13
N ARG A 89 -6.78 0.79 -5.93
CA ARG A 89 -5.59 0.11 -6.47
C ARG A 89 -4.70 -0.42 -5.36
N LEU A 90 -4.32 0.43 -4.40
CA LEU A 90 -3.45 0.06 -3.29
C LEU A 90 -4.09 -1.00 -2.38
N SER A 91 -5.39 -0.86 -2.09
CA SER A 91 -6.13 -1.81 -1.24
C SER A 91 -6.39 -3.16 -1.94
N GLY A 92 -6.56 -3.15 -3.26
CA GLY A 92 -6.77 -4.35 -4.08
C GLY A 92 -5.48 -5.08 -4.46
N ALA A 93 -4.32 -4.46 -4.29
CA ALA A 93 -3.05 -5.07 -4.61
C ALA A 93 -2.82 -6.33 -3.76
N GLY A 94 -2.44 -7.43 -4.40
CA GLY A 94 -2.23 -8.70 -3.72
C GLY A 94 -3.50 -9.36 -3.16
N VAL A 95 -4.69 -8.97 -3.64
CA VAL A 95 -5.91 -9.74 -3.42
C VAL A 95 -6.08 -10.71 -4.58
N MET A 96 -5.80 -12.00 -4.35
CA MET A 96 -6.29 -13.05 -5.24
C MET A 96 -7.81 -13.09 -5.13
N ARG A 97 -8.51 -12.54 -6.13
CA ARG A 97 -9.95 -12.75 -6.26
C ARG A 97 -10.19 -14.25 -6.28
N SER A 98 -10.92 -14.75 -5.27
CA SER A 98 -11.25 -16.17 -5.20
C SER A 98 -12.01 -16.53 -6.48
N ARG A 99 -11.71 -17.68 -7.08
CA ARG A 99 -12.36 -18.22 -8.30
C ARG A 99 -13.91 -18.18 -8.27
N HIS A 100 -14.49 -18.01 -7.07
CA HIS A 100 -15.92 -17.85 -6.83
C HIS A 100 -16.53 -16.52 -7.32
N GLU A 101 -15.76 -15.43 -7.43
CA GLU A 101 -16.28 -14.15 -7.95
C GLU A 101 -16.38 -14.14 -9.49
N GLU A 102 -15.48 -14.84 -10.16
CA GLU A 102 -15.47 -14.94 -11.63
C GLU A 102 -16.71 -15.70 -12.14
N ALA A 103 -17.14 -16.74 -11.42
CA ALA A 103 -18.33 -17.53 -11.77
C ALA A 103 -19.66 -16.78 -11.59
N LYS A 104 -19.71 -15.70 -10.79
CA LYS A 104 -20.91 -14.86 -10.66
C LYS A 104 -21.04 -13.83 -11.77
N ARG A 105 -19.93 -13.41 -12.40
CA ARG A 105 -19.98 -12.43 -13.51
C ARG A 105 -20.38 -13.06 -14.85
N THR A 106 -20.14 -14.35 -15.05
CA THR A 106 -20.53 -15.06 -16.30
C THR A 106 -22.00 -15.50 -16.33
N LYS A 107 -22.76 -15.33 -15.25
CA LYS A 107 -24.15 -15.81 -15.13
C LYS A 107 -25.23 -14.79 -15.42
N ASP A 108 -24.88 -13.61 -15.91
CA ASP A 108 -25.88 -12.64 -16.39
C ASP A 108 -25.63 -12.27 -17.86
N PRO A 109 -26.22 -13.04 -18.79
CA PRO A 109 -26.65 -12.49 -20.05
C PRO A 109 -28.16 -12.71 -20.17
N THR A 110 -28.94 -11.65 -19.91
CA THR A 110 -30.27 -11.42 -20.48
C THR A 110 -31.32 -12.53 -20.23
N ALA A 111 -32.04 -12.45 -19.11
CA ALA A 111 -33.39 -12.99 -19.05
C ALA A 111 -34.33 -12.03 -19.79
N LYS A 112 -34.67 -12.41 -21.03
CA LYS A 112 -35.86 -11.97 -21.75
C LYS A 112 -36.83 -13.15 -21.83
#